data_AF-A0A847FY34-F1
#
_entry.id   AF-A0A847FY34-F1
#
_cell.length_a   1.000
_cell.length_b   1.000
_cell.length_c   1.000
_cell.angle_alpha   90.00
_cell.angle_beta   90.00
_cell.angle_gamma   90.00
#
_symmetry.space_group_name_H-M   'P 1'
#
loop_
_entity.id
_entity.type
_entity.pdbx_description
1 polymer ?
#
loop_
_entity_poly.entity_id
_entity_poly.type
_entity_poly.pdbx_seq_one_letter_code
_entity_poly.pdbx_strand_id
1 'polypeptide(L)' 'MRRVTALDIAFLMLLVALPLLSLGTMNDQPVMWWIGLAILLLGFIIPLALRFVALASSPEDEPDVGEEPS' A
#
# COMPACT_ATOMS: atom_id res chain seq x y z
N MET A 1 -8.04 2.67 12.61
CA MET A 1 -7.26 1.45 12.29
C MET A 1 -5.79 1.72 12.54
N ARG A 2 -5.02 0.77 13.09
CA ARG A 2 -3.58 0.95 13.31
C ARG A 2 -2.83 0.76 11.97
N ARG A 3 -1.71 1.47 11.77
CA ARG A 3 -0.88 1.37 10.55
C ARG A 3 -0.43 -0.08 10.27
N VAL A 4 -0.06 -0.82 11.31
CA VAL A 4 0.32 -2.24 11.21
C VAL A 4 -0.83 -3.08 10.66
N THR A 5 -2.06 -2.90 11.17
CA THR A 5 -3.25 -3.62 10.69
C THR A 5 -3.52 -3.38 9.20
N ALA A 6 -3.31 -2.15 8.71
CA ALA A 6 -3.49 -1.85 7.29
C ALA A 6 -2.43 -2.53 6.41
N LEU A 7 -1.19 -2.63 6.90
CA LEU A 7 -0.11 -3.35 6.23
C LEU A 7 -0.35 -4.87 6.23
N ASP A 8 -0.86 -5.43 7.33
CA ASP A 8 -1.21 -6.85 7.41
C ASP A 8 -2.31 -7.21 6.40
N ILE A 9 -3.34 -6.38 6.29
CA ILE A 9 -4.41 -6.57 5.30
C ILE A 9 -3.85 -6.49 3.87
N ALA A 10 -2.98 -5.52 3.59
CA ALA A 10 -2.34 -5.38 2.29
C ALA A 10 -1.48 -6.61 1.95
N PHE A 11 -0.72 -7.12 2.93
CA PHE A 11 0.06 -8.34 2.78
C PHE A 11 -0.81 -9.55 2.47
N LEU A 12 -1.93 -9.73 3.19
CA LEU A 12 -2.88 -10.80 2.94
C LEU A 12 -3.53 -10.68 1.55
N MET A 13 -3.88 -9.47 1.10
CA MET A 13 -4.38 -9.25 -0.26
C MET A 13 -3.34 -9.70 -1.29
N LEU A 14 -2.07 -9.31 -1.15
CA LEU A 14 -1.00 -9.74 -2.05
C LEU A 14 -0.79 -11.26 -2.03
N LEU A 15 -0.86 -11.87 -0.85
CA LEU A 15 -0.70 -13.31 -0.67
C LEU A 15 -1.80 -14.11 -1.40
N VAL A 16 -3.04 -13.62 -1.35
CA VAL A 16 -4.19 -14.27 -2.01
C VAL A 16 -4.27 -13.93 -3.50
N ALA A 17 -3.75 -12.79 -3.94
CA ALA A 17 -3.78 -12.38 -5.34
C ALA A 17 -3.09 -13.38 -6.27
N LEU A 18 -1.93 -13.91 -5.86
CA LEU A 18 -1.13 -14.86 -6.64
C LEU A 18 -1.85 -16.18 -6.96
N PRO A 19 -2.37 -16.94 -5.97
CA PRO A 19 -3.13 -18.15 -6.27
C PRO A 19 -4.42 -17.85 -7.04
N LEU A 20 -5.05 -16.69 -6.82
CA LEU A 20 -6.28 -16.31 -7.52
C LEU A 20 -6.03 -16.00 -9.00
N LEU A 21 -4.95 -15.28 -9.31
CA LEU A 21 -4.47 -15.07 -10.69
C LEU A 21 -4.14 -16.40 -11.37
N SER A 22 -3.44 -17.32 -10.68
CA SER A 22 -3.13 -18.65 -11.22
C SER A 22 -4.39 -19.48 -11.50
N LEU A 23 -5.39 -19.42 -10.62
CA LEU A 23 -6.67 -20.09 -10.85
C LEU A 23 -7.44 -19.49 -12.02
N GLY A 24 -7.37 -18.17 -12.19
CA GLY A 24 -7.97 -17.44 -13.30
C GLY A 24 -7.35 -17.81 -14.65
N THR A 25 -6.02 -17.94 -14.71
CA THR A 25 -5.31 -18.34 -15.94
C THR A 25 -5.50 -19.81 -16.30
N MET A 26 -5.53 -20.71 -15.31
CA MET A 26 -5.68 -22.15 -15.54
C MET A 26 -7.08 -22.56 -15.98
N ASN A 27 -8.12 -21.90 -15.47
CA ASN A 27 -9.51 -22.27 -15.74
C ASN A 27 -10.18 -21.42 -16.83
N ASP A 28 -9.40 -20.59 -17.55
CA ASP A 28 -9.88 -19.63 -18.56
C ASP A 28 -11.07 -18.80 -18.05
N GLN A 29 -10.99 -18.40 -16.78
CA GLN A 29 -12.03 -17.66 -16.05
C GLN A 29 -11.63 -16.17 -15.99
N PRO A 30 -11.99 -15.36 -17.00
CA PRO A 30 -11.49 -13.99 -17.13
C PRO A 30 -11.90 -13.11 -15.94
N VAL A 31 -13.08 -13.35 -15.36
CA VAL A 31 -13.56 -12.62 -14.18
C VAL A 31 -12.66 -12.88 -12.97
N MET A 32 -12.27 -14.13 -12.73
CA MET A 32 -11.40 -14.50 -11.61
C MET A 32 -10.01 -13.88 -11.76
N TRP A 33 -9.50 -13.83 -13.00
CA TRP A 33 -8.25 -13.17 -13.32
C TRP A 33 -8.29 -11.67 -13.02
N TRP A 34 -9.35 -10.97 -13.45
CA TRP A 34 -9.52 -9.54 -13.17
C TRP A 34 -9.66 -9.25 -11.68
N ILE A 35 -10.37 -10.10 -10.92
CA ILE A 35 -10.46 -9.96 -9.47
C ILE A 35 -9.09 -10.10 -8.82
N GLY A 36 -8.32 -11.14 -9.20
CA GLY A 36 -6.95 -11.33 -8.70
C GLY A 36 -6.05 -10.14 -9.01
N LEU A 37 -6.17 -9.57 -10.20
CA LEU A 37 -5.42 -8.39 -10.61
C LEU A 37 -5.82 -7.14 -9.81
N ALA A 38 -7.12 -6.92 -9.59
CA ALA A 38 -7.60 -5.82 -8.76
C ALA A 38 -7.08 -5.94 -7.32
N ILE A 39 -7.13 -7.14 -6.73
CA ILE A 39 -6.61 -7.40 -5.38
C ILE A 39 -5.10 -7.16 -5.31
N LEU A 40 -4.35 -7.60 -6.33
CA LEU A 40 -2.92 -7.34 -6.43
C LEU A 40 -2.62 -5.84 -6.43
N LEU A 41 -3.34 -5.09 -7.26
CA LEU A 41 -3.16 -3.65 -7.41
C LEU A 41 -3.44 -2.92 -6.10
N LEU A 42 -4.56 -3.24 -5.44
CA LEU A 42 -4.93 -2.65 -4.15
C LEU A 42 -3.91 -2.99 -3.06
N GLY A 43 -3.49 -4.26 -2.97
CA GLY A 43 -2.48 -4.71 -2.01
C GLY A 43 -1.15 -3.98 -2.16
N PHE A 44 -0.80 -3.54 -3.38
CA PHE A 44 0.42 -2.77 -3.64
C PHE A 44 0.25 -1.27 -3.39
N ILE A 45 -0.91 -0.70 -3.69
CA ILE A 45 -1.19 0.74 -3.54
C ILE A 45 -1.28 1.12 -2.05
N ILE A 46 -1.86 0.28 -1.19
CA ILE A 46 -2.03 0.57 0.24
C ILE A 46 -0.71 0.94 0.94
N PRO A 47 0.37 0.12 0.92
CA PRO A 47 1.63 0.46 1.57
C PRO A 47 2.30 1.69 0.96
N LEU A 48 2.15 1.90 -0.36
CA LEU A 48 2.67 3.07 -1.04
C LEU A 48 1.96 4.35 -0.57
N ALA A 49 0.63 4.35 -0.53
CA ALA A 49 -0.17 5.46 -0.04
C ALA A 49 0.13 5.78 1.43
N LEU A 50 0.25 4.76 2.29
CA LEU A 50 0.63 4.94 3.69
C LEU A 50 2.03 5.55 3.85
N ARG A 51 2.96 5.29 2.93
CA ARG A 51 4.28 5.93 2.91
C ARG A 51 4.17 7.41 2.57
N PHE A 52 3.42 7.77 1.53
CA PHE A 52 3.23 9.17 1.13
C PHE A 52 2.51 10.00 2.20
N VAL A 53 1.48 9.43 2.85
CA VAL A 53 0.80 10.10 3.95
C VAL A 53 1.76 10.37 5.10
N ALA A 54 2.60 9.39 5.49
CA ALA A 54 3.58 9.57 6.56
C ALA A 54 4.57 10.71 6.26
N LEU A 55 5.06 10.80 5.02
CA LEU A 55 5.94 11.88 4.55
C LEU A 55 5.25 13.26 4.55
N ALA A 56 3.98 13.32 4.12
CA ALA A 56 3.22 14.56 4.12
C ALA A 56 2.88 15.08 5.52
N SER A 57 2.87 14.19 6.52
CA SER A 57 2.62 14.51 7.92
C SER A 57 3.89 14.74 8.76
N SER A 58 5.05 14.97 8.13
CA SER A 58 6.24 15.50 8.80
C SER A 58 6.30 17.03 8.62
N PRO A 59 5.70 17.83 9.52
CA PRO A 59 5.98 19.25 9.61
C PRO A 59 7.24 19.41 10.47
N GLU A 60 8.40 19.56 9.86
CA GLU A 60 9.60 20.21 10.44
C GLU A 60 10.79 20.01 9.50
N ASP A 61 10.81 20.81 8.44
CA ASP A 61 12.02 21.54 8.04
C ASP A 61 11.63 23.02 8.17
N GLU A 62 11.26 23.43 9.38
CA GLU A 62 11.31 24.84 9.74
C GLU A 62 12.81 25.14 9.89
N PRO A 63 13.43 25.96 9.01
CA PRO A 63 14.84 26.25 9.16
C PRO A 63 15.03 26.88 10.54
N ASP A 64 15.83 26.23 11.37
CA ASP A 64 16.37 26.77 12.62
C ASP A 64 17.17 28.03 12.26
N VAL A 65 16.44 29.14 12.10
CA VAL A 65 17.00 30.48 12.12
C VAL A 65 17.34 30.71 13.58
N GLY A 66 18.49 30.16 13.96
CA GLY A 66 19.10 30.44 15.26
C GLY A 66 19.12 31.95 15.42
N GLU A 67 18.28 32.45 16.33
CA GLU A 67 18.26 33.84 16.72
C GLU A 67 19.67 34.18 17.18
N GLU A 68 20.34 35.04 16.42
CA GLU A 68 21.64 35.62 16.74
C GLU A 68 21.50 36.36 18.08
N PRO A 69 22.09 35.88 19.19
CA PRO A 69 22.01 36.62 20.45
C PRO A 69 23.01 37.77 20.40
N SER A 70 22.46 38.96 20.66
CA SER A 70 23.05 40.30 20.61
C SER A 70 24.20 40.55 21.58
#